data_AF-A0A952TK04-F1
#
_entry.id   AF-A0A952TK04-F1
#
_cell.length_a   1.000
_cell.length_b   1.000
_cell.length_c   1.000
_cell.angle_alpha   90.00
_cell.angle_beta   90.00
_cell.angle_gamma   90.00
#
_symmetry.space_group_name_H-M   'P 1'
#
loop_
_entity.id
_entity.type
_entity.pdbx_description
1 polymer ?
#
loop_
_entity_poly.entity_id
_entity_poly.type
_entity_poly.pdbx_seq_one_letter_code
_entity_poly.pdbx_strand_id
1 'polypeptide(L)'
;MARLIIFGFVIVAAALAEAQTSLIPAQNVIDARDCVMKLVAAKKNITLIETVPAPEIKPEGLYSLADFQDAAESFWGFRPEAYLNMYNPLKNEIFIMTGREYYDKYERSVFDSLAHEITHYLQHRYQNADFTSGDDSLEWDAIETQSWFRETYKDQMNGDIFVCPAN
;
A
#
# COMPACT_ATOMS: atom_id res chain seq x y z
N MET A 1 -11.78 -33.40 -62.33
CA MET A 1 -11.52 -32.00 -61.90
C MET A 1 -12.20 -31.81 -60.56
N ALA A 2 -11.44 -31.62 -59.47
CA ALA A 2 -11.98 -31.19 -58.18
C ALA A 2 -10.89 -30.33 -57.51
N ARG A 3 -11.14 -29.03 -57.40
CA ARG A 3 -10.24 -28.06 -56.73
C ARG A 3 -10.62 -28.02 -55.25
N LEU A 4 -9.65 -28.38 -54.41
CA LEU A 4 -9.73 -28.26 -52.95
C LEU A 4 -9.52 -26.78 -52.58
N ILE A 5 -10.50 -26.15 -51.94
CA ILE A 5 -10.41 -24.78 -51.43
C ILE A 5 -9.79 -24.86 -50.03
N ILE A 6 -8.58 -24.33 -49.88
CA ILE A 6 -7.92 -24.16 -48.58
C ILE A 6 -8.51 -22.92 -47.90
N PHE A 7 -9.30 -23.13 -46.85
CA PHE A 7 -9.69 -22.05 -45.94
C PHE A 7 -8.51 -21.70 -45.04
N GLY A 8 -7.86 -20.58 -45.32
CA GLY A 8 -6.87 -19.98 -44.42
C GLY A 8 -7.58 -19.34 -43.23
N PHE A 9 -7.41 -19.91 -42.04
CA PHE A 9 -7.72 -19.23 -40.78
C PHE A 9 -6.63 -18.19 -40.51
N VAL A 10 -6.96 -16.91 -40.65
CA VAL A 10 -6.15 -15.82 -40.12
C VAL A 10 -6.51 -15.69 -38.64
N ILE A 11 -5.66 -16.22 -37.76
CA ILE A 11 -5.73 -15.92 -36.33
C ILE A 11 -5.15 -14.52 -36.15
N VAL A 12 -6.03 -13.52 -36.01
CA VAL A 12 -5.62 -12.21 -35.50
C VAL A 12 -5.47 -12.36 -33.99
N ALA A 13 -4.27 -12.69 -33.54
CA ALA A 13 -3.90 -12.56 -32.14
C ALA A 13 -3.84 -11.06 -31.83
N ALA A 14 -4.92 -10.52 -31.27
CA ALA A 14 -4.88 -9.20 -30.64
C ALA A 14 -3.99 -9.34 -29.40
N ALA A 15 -2.73 -8.90 -29.51
CA ALA A 15 -1.89 -8.68 -28.35
C ALA A 15 -2.49 -7.52 -27.56
N LEU A 16 -3.26 -7.84 -26.51
CA LEU A 16 -3.51 -6.91 -25.44
C LEU A 16 -2.17 -6.72 -24.73
N ALA A 17 -1.41 -5.71 -25.13
CA ALA A 17 -0.34 -5.21 -24.30
C ALA A 17 -1.02 -4.64 -23.05
N GLU A 18 -1.05 -5.42 -21.97
CA GLU A 18 -1.29 -4.87 -20.65
C GLU A 18 -0.29 -3.73 -20.49
N ALA A 19 -0.80 -2.51 -20.31
CA ALA A 19 0.05 -1.38 -19.99
C ALA A 19 0.78 -1.78 -18.70
N GLN A 20 2.06 -2.10 -18.83
CA GLN A 20 2.88 -2.46 -17.69
C GLN A 20 3.01 -1.19 -16.84
N THR A 21 2.11 -1.05 -15.87
CA THR A 21 2.11 0.06 -14.92
C THR A 21 3.48 0.09 -14.26
N SER A 22 4.19 1.20 -14.41
CA SER A 22 5.46 1.39 -13.71
C SER A 22 5.18 1.28 -12.21
N LEU A 23 5.86 0.35 -11.54
CA LEU A 23 5.83 0.25 -10.09
C LEU A 23 6.92 1.15 -9.51
N ILE A 24 6.60 1.79 -8.39
CA ILE A 24 7.57 2.42 -7.50
C ILE A 24 8.43 1.29 -6.89
N PRO A 25 9.77 1.42 -6.81
CA PRO A 25 10.64 0.36 -6.29
C PRO A 25 10.25 -0.07 -4.86
N ALA A 26 9.91 -1.36 -4.71
CA ALA A 26 9.47 -1.93 -3.44
C ALA A 26 10.44 -1.67 -2.27
N GLN A 27 11.75 -1.74 -2.53
CA GLN A 27 12.77 -1.52 -1.51
C GLN A 27 12.73 -0.11 -0.92
N ASN A 28 12.38 0.91 -1.72
CA ASN A 28 12.29 2.29 -1.22
C ASN A 28 11.18 2.43 -0.17
N VAL A 29 10.07 1.70 -0.34
CA VAL A 29 8.95 1.70 0.62
C VAL A 29 9.35 0.96 1.90
N ILE A 30 10.04 -0.17 1.76
CA ILE A 30 10.55 -0.97 2.89
C ILE A 30 11.56 -0.15 3.71
N ASP A 31 12.53 0.49 3.05
CA ASP A 31 13.58 1.28 3.70
C ASP A 31 13.00 2.50 4.44
N ALA A 32 11.89 3.06 3.95
CA ALA A 32 11.22 4.20 4.58
C ALA A 32 10.46 3.82 5.87
N ARG A 33 10.08 2.54 6.07
CA ARG A 33 9.19 2.08 7.15
C ARG A 33 9.56 2.66 8.51
N ASP A 34 10.79 2.45 8.95
CA ASP A 34 11.18 2.79 10.33
C ASP A 34 11.22 4.30 10.55
N CYS A 35 11.57 5.07 9.51
CA CYS A 35 11.52 6.52 9.58
C CYS A 35 10.07 7.02 9.65
N VAL A 36 9.22 6.60 8.71
CA VAL A 36 7.80 7.02 8.68
C VAL A 36 7.10 6.64 9.98
N MET A 37 7.36 5.43 10.50
CA MET A 37 6.82 4.97 11.78
C MET A 37 7.21 5.88 12.95
N LYS A 38 8.47 6.32 13.01
CA LYS A 38 8.92 7.27 14.05
C LYS A 38 8.24 8.63 13.92
N LEU A 39 8.12 9.16 12.71
CA LEU A 39 7.49 10.46 12.46
C LEU A 39 6.01 10.45 12.81
N VAL A 40 5.28 9.42 12.39
CA VAL A 40 3.86 9.26 12.72
C VAL A 40 3.67 9.05 14.22
N ALA A 41 4.48 8.19 14.86
CA ALA A 41 4.42 8.01 16.32
C ALA A 41 4.67 9.32 17.07
N ALA A 42 5.63 10.13 16.63
CA ALA A 42 5.89 11.45 17.19
C ALA A 42 4.70 12.40 17.04
N LYS A 43 4.05 12.50 15.85
CA LYS A 43 2.82 13.29 15.68
C LYS A 43 1.73 12.86 16.66
N LYS A 44 1.60 11.55 16.90
CA LYS A 44 0.55 10.98 17.76
C LYS A 44 0.94 10.94 19.24
N ASN A 45 2.10 11.48 19.62
CA ASN A 45 2.64 11.42 20.97
C ASN A 45 2.72 9.99 21.53
N ILE A 46 3.09 9.03 20.67
CA ILE A 46 3.26 7.62 21.00
C ILE A 46 4.75 7.33 21.20
N THR A 47 5.08 6.71 22.33
CA THR A 47 6.45 6.19 22.57
C THR A 47 6.54 4.77 22.02
N LEU A 48 7.35 4.58 20.98
CA LEU A 48 7.60 3.26 20.41
C LEU A 48 8.36 2.37 21.40
N ILE A 49 7.95 1.11 21.51
CA ILE A 49 8.54 0.13 22.41
C ILE A 49 9.28 -0.90 21.57
N GLU A 50 10.57 -1.10 21.83
CA GLU A 50 11.45 -1.98 21.03
C GLU A 50 10.95 -3.44 20.97
N THR A 51 10.29 -3.92 22.02
CA THR A 51 9.75 -5.29 22.08
C THR A 51 8.44 -5.46 21.32
N VAL A 52 7.79 -4.38 20.87
CA VAL A 52 6.60 -4.46 20.01
C VAL A 52 7.06 -4.54 18.56
N PRO A 53 6.80 -5.64 17.84
CA PRO A 53 7.32 -5.83 16.49
C PRO A 53 6.71 -4.83 15.51
N ALA A 54 7.58 -4.15 14.76
CA ALA A 54 7.20 -3.32 13.62
C ALA A 54 6.44 -4.16 12.58
N PRO A 55 5.53 -3.54 11.80
CA PRO A 55 4.83 -4.26 10.76
C PRO A 55 5.77 -4.69 9.63
N GLU A 56 5.49 -5.83 9.02
CA GLU A 56 6.12 -6.21 7.75
C GLU A 56 5.48 -5.41 6.62
N ILE A 57 6.29 -4.75 5.79
CA ILE A 57 5.77 -4.06 4.60
C ILE A 57 5.76 -5.05 3.44
N LYS A 58 4.61 -5.16 2.78
CA LYS A 58 4.36 -5.90 1.54
C LYS A 58 4.05 -4.88 0.44
N PRO A 59 5.05 -4.36 -0.30
CA PRO A 59 4.80 -3.51 -1.45
C PRO A 59 4.34 -4.35 -2.65
N GLU A 60 3.42 -3.80 -3.44
CA GLU A 60 2.96 -4.40 -4.69
C GLU A 60 4.15 -4.75 -5.59
N GLY A 61 4.09 -5.93 -6.21
CA GLY A 61 5.19 -6.55 -6.95
C GLY A 61 6.00 -7.58 -6.15
N LEU A 62 5.88 -7.62 -4.82
CA LEU A 62 6.46 -8.67 -3.98
C LEU A 62 5.45 -9.74 -3.54
N TYR A 63 4.17 -9.56 -3.85
CA TYR A 63 3.08 -10.50 -3.58
C TYR A 63 2.13 -10.55 -4.78
N SER A 64 1.36 -11.63 -4.90
CA SER A 64 0.33 -11.75 -5.94
C SER A 64 -1.02 -11.17 -5.47
N LEU A 65 -1.90 -10.84 -6.42
CA LEU A 65 -3.26 -10.40 -6.09
C LEU A 65 -4.01 -11.43 -5.25
N ALA A 66 -3.78 -12.72 -5.51
CA ALA A 66 -4.36 -13.80 -4.72
C ALA A 66 -3.90 -13.75 -3.25
N ASP A 67 -2.61 -13.52 -3.00
CA ASP A 67 -2.08 -13.43 -1.63
C ASP A 67 -2.70 -12.26 -0.86
N PHE A 68 -2.84 -11.10 -1.50
CA PHE A 68 -3.51 -9.94 -0.91
C PHE A 68 -4.99 -10.20 -0.66
N GLN A 69 -5.68 -10.77 -1.64
CA GLN A 69 -7.09 -11.10 -1.53
C GLN A 69 -7.37 -12.08 -0.39
N ASP A 70 -6.53 -13.10 -0.22
CA ASP A 70 -6.65 -14.05 0.89
C ASP A 70 -6.43 -13.35 2.24
N ALA A 71 -5.49 -12.41 2.32
CA ALA A 71 -5.26 -11.61 3.51
C ALA A 71 -6.46 -10.68 3.81
N ALA A 72 -6.97 -9.97 2.81
CA ALA A 72 -8.12 -9.08 2.92
C ALA A 72 -9.39 -9.86 3.30
N GLU A 73 -9.67 -10.97 2.65
CA GLU A 73 -10.84 -11.81 2.94
C GLU A 73 -10.78 -12.37 4.37
N SER A 74 -9.60 -12.77 4.85
CA SER A 74 -9.43 -13.26 6.22
C SER A 74 -9.72 -12.21 7.30
N PHE A 75 -9.55 -10.91 6.99
CA PHE A 75 -9.71 -9.83 7.95
C PHE A 75 -11.01 -9.07 7.76
N TRP A 76 -11.28 -8.58 6.54
CA TRP A 76 -12.47 -7.80 6.20
C TRP A 76 -13.70 -8.65 5.88
N GLY A 77 -13.54 -9.95 5.61
CA GLY A 77 -14.63 -10.83 5.21
C GLY A 77 -15.11 -10.61 3.77
N PHE A 78 -14.38 -9.86 2.95
CA PHE A 78 -14.63 -9.71 1.51
C PHE A 78 -13.34 -9.71 0.71
N ARG A 79 -13.46 -9.99 -0.59
CA ARG A 79 -12.34 -10.22 -1.51
C ARG A 79 -12.25 -9.10 -2.56
N PRO A 80 -11.35 -8.12 -2.44
CA PRO A 80 -11.23 -7.03 -3.42
C PRO A 80 -10.76 -7.53 -4.79
N GLU A 81 -11.26 -6.93 -5.88
CA GLU A 81 -10.84 -7.30 -7.25
C GLU A 81 -9.50 -6.67 -7.68
N ALA A 82 -8.95 -5.77 -6.86
CA ALA A 82 -7.69 -5.07 -7.12
C ALA A 82 -6.90 -4.89 -5.82
N TYR A 83 -5.61 -4.57 -5.94
CA TYR A 83 -4.78 -4.20 -4.80
C TYR A 83 -5.33 -2.94 -4.11
N LEU A 84 -5.26 -2.91 -2.79
CA LEU A 84 -5.52 -1.75 -1.95
C LEU A 84 -4.39 -1.61 -0.93
N ASN A 85 -4.24 -0.41 -0.36
CA ASN A 85 -3.45 -0.25 0.86
C ASN A 85 -4.22 -0.85 2.03
N MET A 86 -3.55 -1.59 2.89
CA MET A 86 -4.19 -2.25 4.03
C MET A 86 -3.18 -2.64 5.10
N TYR A 87 -3.42 -2.22 6.33
CA TYR A 87 -2.88 -2.87 7.52
C TYR A 87 -3.72 -4.09 7.90
N ASN A 88 -3.10 -5.26 7.93
CA ASN A 88 -3.69 -6.49 8.45
C ASN A 88 -3.24 -6.73 9.91
N PRO A 89 -4.12 -6.50 10.91
CA PRO A 89 -3.77 -6.67 12.32
C PRO A 89 -3.54 -8.12 12.72
N LEU A 90 -4.08 -9.10 11.99
CA LEU A 90 -3.97 -10.54 12.31
C LEU A 90 -2.55 -11.07 12.07
N LYS A 91 -1.86 -10.53 11.05
CA LYS A 91 -0.51 -10.93 10.67
C LYS A 91 0.55 -9.86 10.91
N ASN A 92 0.16 -8.66 11.31
CA ASN A 92 1.03 -7.50 11.45
C ASN A 92 1.75 -7.15 10.13
N GLU A 93 0.98 -7.13 9.04
CA GLU A 93 1.46 -6.84 7.68
C GLU A 93 0.81 -5.54 7.19
N ILE A 94 1.56 -4.75 6.43
CA ILE A 94 1.03 -3.58 5.70
C ILE A 94 1.22 -3.86 4.21
N PHE A 95 0.11 -4.01 3.50
CA PHE A 95 0.07 -4.06 2.04
C PHE A 95 0.04 -2.65 1.49
N ILE A 96 0.91 -2.35 0.52
CA ILE A 96 1.03 -1.03 -0.10
C ILE A 96 1.00 -1.18 -1.61
N MET A 97 0.07 -0.48 -2.25
CA MET A 97 0.07 -0.28 -3.69
C MET A 97 1.33 0.48 -4.10
N THR A 98 1.99 0.08 -5.18
CA THR A 98 3.18 0.74 -5.72
C THR A 98 2.99 1.18 -7.17
N GLY A 99 1.84 0.90 -7.79
CA GLY A 99 1.49 1.41 -9.12
C GLY A 99 1.56 2.93 -9.20
N ARG A 100 2.51 3.45 -9.99
CA ARG A 100 2.75 4.89 -10.16
C ARG A 100 1.53 5.65 -10.64
N GLU A 101 0.76 5.07 -11.55
CA GLU A 101 -0.44 5.71 -12.11
C GLU A 101 -1.45 6.11 -11.03
N TYR A 102 -1.63 5.29 -9.99
CA TYR A 102 -2.50 5.62 -8.86
C TYR A 102 -2.03 6.89 -8.17
N TYR A 103 -0.73 6.97 -7.86
CA TYR A 103 -0.13 8.09 -7.14
C TYR A 103 -0.10 9.38 -7.96
N ASP A 104 0.26 9.29 -9.24
CA ASP A 104 0.24 10.42 -10.16
C ASP A 104 -1.18 10.98 -10.34
N LYS A 105 -2.19 10.11 -10.48
CA LYS A 105 -3.59 10.50 -10.67
C LYS A 105 -4.16 11.28 -9.47
N TYR A 106 -3.78 10.90 -8.26
CA TYR A 106 -4.34 11.48 -7.03
C TYR A 106 -3.43 12.53 -6.38
N GLU A 107 -2.32 12.88 -7.02
CA GLU A 107 -1.31 13.82 -6.47
C GLU A 107 -0.90 13.41 -5.05
N ARG A 108 -0.61 12.10 -4.89
CA ARG A 108 -0.18 11.48 -3.63
C ARG A 108 1.14 10.77 -3.84
N SER A 109 1.87 10.56 -2.75
CA SER A 109 3.04 9.68 -2.72
C SER A 109 2.68 8.31 -2.12
N VAL A 110 3.47 7.29 -2.43
CA VAL A 110 3.40 5.98 -1.75
C VAL A 110 3.66 6.09 -0.25
N PHE A 111 4.42 7.10 0.17
CA PHE A 111 4.73 7.35 1.57
C PHE A 111 3.55 7.97 2.33
N ASP A 112 2.62 8.63 1.63
CA ASP A 112 1.35 9.08 2.20
C ASP A 112 0.51 7.86 2.60
N SER A 113 0.37 6.89 1.70
CA SER A 113 -0.30 5.61 1.98
C SER A 113 0.41 4.83 3.08
N LEU A 114 1.75 4.82 3.08
CA LEU A 114 2.50 4.16 4.15
C LEU A 114 2.25 4.80 5.52
N ALA A 115 2.20 6.13 5.59
CA ALA A 115 1.86 6.86 6.82
C ALA A 115 0.42 6.57 7.28
N HIS A 116 -0.52 6.46 6.34
CA HIS A 116 -1.89 6.04 6.61
C HIS A 116 -1.93 4.67 7.28
N GLU A 117 -1.36 3.63 6.66
CA GLU A 117 -1.42 2.27 7.21
C GLU A 117 -0.61 2.11 8.51
N ILE A 118 0.49 2.86 8.66
CA ILE A 118 1.22 2.94 9.92
C ILE A 118 0.35 3.52 11.04
N THR A 119 -0.57 4.43 10.72
CA THR A 119 -1.52 4.96 11.70
C THR A 119 -2.42 3.85 12.23
N HIS A 120 -2.97 3.00 11.36
CA HIS A 120 -3.72 1.82 11.78
C HIS A 120 -2.90 0.84 12.62
N TYR A 121 -1.64 0.60 12.25
CA TYR A 121 -0.73 -0.20 13.07
C TYR A 121 -0.59 0.38 14.50
N LEU A 122 -0.39 1.69 14.63
CA LEU A 122 -0.23 2.34 15.93
C LEU A 122 -1.54 2.35 16.73
N GLN A 123 -2.67 2.62 16.09
CA GLN A 123 -4.00 2.54 16.70
C GLN A 123 -4.22 1.14 17.31
N HIS A 124 -3.93 0.08 16.56
CA HIS A 124 -4.07 -1.30 17.00
C HIS A 124 -3.08 -1.66 18.13
N ARG A 125 -1.78 -1.44 17.91
CA ARG A 125 -0.72 -2.01 18.76
C ARG A 125 -0.37 -1.17 19.98
N TYR A 126 -0.67 0.13 19.94
CA TYR A 126 -0.33 1.07 21.02
C TYR A 126 -1.55 1.70 21.67
N GLN A 127 -2.70 1.75 21.00
CA GLN A 127 -3.91 2.39 21.52
C GLN A 127 -5.05 1.39 21.80
N ASN A 128 -4.84 0.10 21.51
CA ASN A 128 -5.83 -0.97 21.66
C ASN A 128 -7.13 -0.69 20.88
N ALA A 129 -7.02 -0.04 19.73
CA ALA A 129 -8.17 0.22 18.86
C ALA A 129 -8.79 -1.09 18.36
N ASP A 130 -10.12 -1.10 18.26
CA ASP A 130 -10.91 -2.22 17.76
C ASP A 130 -11.47 -1.91 16.37
N PHE A 131 -10.98 -2.63 15.36
CA PHE A 131 -11.41 -2.49 13.96
C PHE A 131 -12.74 -3.19 13.65
N THR A 132 -13.32 -3.94 14.60
CA THR A 132 -14.58 -4.65 14.38
C THR A 132 -15.82 -3.79 14.70
N SER A 133 -15.60 -2.62 15.32
CA SER A 133 -16.65 -1.76 15.85
C SER A 133 -17.39 -0.93 14.78
N GLY A 134 -16.89 -0.93 13.54
CA GLY A 134 -17.46 -0.14 12.43
C GLY A 134 -17.34 1.38 12.64
N ASP A 135 -16.44 1.81 13.52
CA ASP A 135 -16.17 3.22 13.78
C ASP A 135 -15.23 3.82 12.73
N ASP A 136 -15.76 4.73 11.92
CA ASP A 136 -15.02 5.46 10.90
C ASP A 136 -13.97 6.43 11.48
N SER A 137 -13.98 6.69 12.81
CA SER A 137 -13.03 7.63 13.43
C SER A 137 -11.57 7.23 13.21
N LEU A 138 -11.28 5.93 13.14
CA LEU A 138 -9.94 5.39 12.89
C LEU A 138 -9.44 5.71 11.49
N GLU A 139 -10.32 5.60 10.49
CA GLU A 139 -10.05 5.97 9.10
C GLU A 139 -9.85 7.48 8.96
N TRP A 140 -10.69 8.30 9.62
CA TRP A 140 -10.54 9.75 9.62
C TRP A 140 -9.19 10.20 10.21
N ASP A 141 -8.75 9.57 11.30
CA ASP A 141 -7.44 9.84 11.90
C ASP A 141 -6.27 9.42 10.99
N ALA A 142 -6.41 8.30 10.28
CA ALA A 142 -5.43 7.87 9.28
C ALA A 142 -5.37 8.84 8.08
N ILE A 143 -6.52 9.32 7.59
CA ILE A 143 -6.61 10.36 6.54
C ILE A 143 -6.03 11.70 7.01
N GLU A 144 -6.27 12.11 8.26
CA GLU A 144 -5.66 13.33 8.80
C GLU A 144 -4.13 13.16 8.85
N THR A 145 -3.67 11.99 9.29
CA THR A 145 -2.24 11.69 9.41
C THR A 145 -1.55 11.65 8.05
N GLN A 146 -2.14 11.02 7.04
CA GLN A 146 -1.58 11.01 5.68
C GLN A 146 -1.50 12.43 5.10
N SER A 147 -2.50 13.27 5.38
CA SER A 147 -2.58 14.64 4.85
C SER A 147 -1.51 15.51 5.50
N TRP A 148 -1.38 15.42 6.82
CA TRP A 148 -0.29 16.04 7.56
C TRP A 148 1.09 15.58 7.08
N PHE A 149 1.27 14.27 6.88
CA PHE A 149 2.55 13.70 6.48
C PHE A 149 2.99 14.28 5.12
N ARG A 150 2.08 14.30 4.16
CA ARG A 150 2.30 14.91 2.84
C ARG A 150 2.66 16.38 2.96
N GLU A 151 1.87 17.17 3.68
CA GLU A 151 2.10 18.62 3.81
C GLU A 151 3.43 18.95 4.50
N THR A 152 3.80 18.15 5.50
CA THR A 152 5.00 18.36 6.32
C THR A 152 6.25 17.87 5.62
N TYR A 153 6.18 16.74 4.90
CA TYR A 153 7.35 16.04 4.39
C TYR A 153 7.44 15.94 2.85
N LYS A 154 6.61 16.66 2.11
CA LYS A 154 6.68 16.68 0.63
C LYS A 154 8.07 17.01 0.08
N ASP A 155 8.84 17.86 0.76
CA ASP A 155 10.17 18.27 0.31
C ASP A 155 11.25 17.21 0.60
N GLN A 156 10.91 16.20 1.41
CA GLN A 156 11.74 15.04 1.70
C GLN A 156 11.48 13.89 0.73
N MET A 157 10.53 14.05 -0.20
CA MET A 157 10.25 13.11 -1.28
C MET A 157 11.07 13.48 -2.50
N ASN A 158 12.13 12.72 -2.78
CA ASN A 158 12.93 12.87 -3.99
C ASN A 158 12.54 11.80 -5.01
N GLY A 159 11.48 12.09 -5.76
CA GLY A 159 10.83 11.11 -6.64
C GLY A 159 10.27 9.95 -5.82
N ASP A 160 10.80 8.76 -6.05
CA ASP A 160 10.35 7.51 -5.42
C ASP A 160 11.04 7.18 -4.08
N ILE A 161 11.85 8.11 -3.56
CA ILE A 161 12.65 7.91 -2.35
C ILE A 161 12.20 8.90 -1.29
N PHE A 162 11.94 8.38 -0.08
CA PHE A 162 11.74 9.20 1.10
C PHE A 162 13.05 9.36 1.87
N VAL A 163 13.50 10.60 2.02
CA VAL A 163 14.70 10.91 2.80
C VAL A 163 14.28 11.27 4.22
N CYS A 164 14.64 10.43 5.18
CA CYS A 164 14.32 10.68 6.58
C CYS A 164 14.90 12.05 7.03
N PRO A 165 14.08 12.97 7.58
CA PRO A 165 14.58 14.24 8.07
C PRO A 165 15.58 14.02 9.21
N ALA A 166 16.61 14.86 9.27
CA ALA A 166 17.53 14.86 10.40
C ALA A 166 16.78 15.32 11.66
N ASN A 167 16.97 14.59 12.76
CA ASN A 167 16.45 14.97 14.08
C ASN A 167 17.17 16.20 14.64
#